data_AF-A0A2J7QTB7-F1
#
_entry.id   AF-A0A2J7QTB7-F1
#
_cell.length_a   1.000
_cell.length_b   1.000
_cell.length_c   1.000
_cell.angle_alpha   90.00
_cell.angle_beta   90.00
_cell.angle_gamma   90.00
#
_symmetry.space_group_name_H-M   'P 1'
#
loop_
_entity.id
_entity.type
_entity.pdbx_description
1 polymer ?
#
loop_
_entity_poly.entity_id
_entity_poly.type
_entity_poly.pdbx_seq_one_letter_code
_entity_poly.pdbx_strand_id
1 'polypeptide(L)'
;MNTNVLKKDKREGVSYPIIDLEHERPCLANESVGVRDTVDTREEGRRMSRRKKAKVEYREMEEKYSQLLDEEDVSDASEKSKAGGTATPEKKLTSVPEPMKKEISLPPDQPPGATIAPPVNAVKAEKDEEVEPDSEQDDPTGLEGAAFQSRLPFDKMIATEAAGFPDVAQGPPQTLKVFLHIRNRLLQLWLENPKQQLLFENALSQIEPPYNSDGPLVMRIHAFLERHGFINFGIFKRFKSLPAKKHGKVIVIGAGIAGLAAAQQMQQFGMEVVVLEARDRVGGRIATFRKANYIADLGAMVVTGLGGNPVTVLSKQINMELHKIRQKCPLYESNGNTVPKDKDEMVEREFNRLLEATSYLSHQLDFNYAGGKPVSLGQALEWVIKLQEKNVKEKQVQHWKAVIALQERLKTNQHRMLALREKIDELNKQYKEQCESKGPRDITQEFVLRSKLRDLNNSCRVSVFYRVIIKSCK
;
A
#
# COMPACT_ATOMS: atom_id res chain seq x y z
N MET A 1 57.95 62.42 16.45
CA MET A 1 56.86 63.19 17.09
C MET A 1 56.03 62.18 17.89
N ASN A 2 56.25 62.08 19.20
CA ASN A 2 55.47 62.76 20.25
C ASN A 2 53.97 62.47 20.07
N THR A 3 53.19 61.96 21.03
CA THR A 3 53.26 61.94 22.50
C THR A 3 51.94 61.31 22.99
N ASN A 4 51.95 60.66 24.17
CA ASN A 4 50.94 60.75 25.26
C ASN A 4 49.42 60.54 24.99
N VAL A 5 48.54 60.03 25.88
CA VAL A 5 48.52 59.33 27.18
C VAL A 5 47.06 59.44 27.73
N LEU A 6 46.61 58.44 28.52
CA LEU A 6 45.57 58.47 29.59
C LEU A 6 44.02 58.44 29.33
N LYS A 7 43.43 57.32 29.79
CA LYS A 7 42.40 57.10 30.87
C LYS A 7 40.94 57.62 30.79
N LYS A 8 40.06 56.63 31.10
CA LYS A 8 38.88 56.57 32.02
C LYS A 8 37.54 57.27 31.66
N ASP A 9 36.48 56.44 31.65
CA ASP A 9 35.21 56.55 32.41
C ASP A 9 34.52 55.15 32.35
N LYS A 10 34.05 54.42 33.39
CA LYS A 10 33.18 54.58 34.59
C LYS A 10 31.65 54.64 34.31
N ARG A 11 30.95 53.65 34.92
CA ARG A 11 29.49 53.54 35.27
C ARG A 11 28.57 53.10 34.12
N GLU A 12 27.56 52.23 34.24
CA GLU A 12 26.71 51.60 35.29
C GLU A 12 26.33 50.17 34.80
N GLY A 13 25.96 49.13 35.55
CA GLY A 13 25.34 49.07 36.88
C GLY A 13 23.84 48.79 36.80
N VAL A 14 23.38 47.64 36.26
CA VAL A 14 21.98 47.20 36.42
C VAL A 14 21.91 45.73 36.83
N SER A 15 21.54 45.53 38.09
CA SER A 15 21.16 44.28 38.74
C SER A 15 19.70 43.93 38.45
N TYR A 16 19.40 42.66 38.16
CA TYR A 16 18.04 42.13 38.20
C TYR A 16 17.88 41.19 39.40
N PRO A 17 16.76 41.26 40.13
CA PRO A 17 16.62 40.64 41.45
C PRO A 17 16.40 39.12 41.37
N ILE A 18 17.06 38.43 42.29
CA ILE A 18 16.78 37.07 42.74
C ILE A 18 15.46 37.13 43.51
N ILE A 19 14.47 36.34 43.10
CA ILE A 19 13.26 36.11 43.89
C ILE A 19 13.37 34.68 44.43
N ASP A 20 13.81 34.59 45.67
CA ASP A 20 13.55 33.44 46.55
C ASP A 20 12.08 33.48 46.98
N LEU A 21 11.35 32.39 46.75
CA LEU A 21 10.09 32.10 47.42
C LEU A 21 10.06 30.62 47.78
N GLU A 22 10.72 30.28 48.90
CA GLU A 22 10.21 29.27 49.82
C GLU A 22 9.00 29.87 50.54
N HIS A 23 7.86 29.18 50.56
CA HIS A 23 6.93 29.13 51.71
C HIS A 23 6.01 27.91 51.57
N GLU A 24 5.98 27.11 52.62
CA GLU A 24 5.15 25.92 52.82
C GLU A 24 3.70 26.26 53.20
N ARG A 25 2.74 25.48 52.63
CA ARG A 25 1.49 24.91 53.22
C ARG A 25 0.37 25.86 53.73
N PRO A 26 -0.89 25.40 53.99
CA PRO A 26 -1.42 24.03 54.06
C PRO A 26 -2.76 23.74 53.32
N CYS A 27 -3.08 22.44 53.26
CA CYS A 27 -4.39 21.86 52.95
C CYS A 27 -5.46 22.27 53.98
N LEU A 28 -6.69 22.55 53.54
CA LEU A 28 -7.90 22.38 54.34
C LEU A 28 -9.07 21.88 53.49
N ALA A 29 -9.89 21.07 54.14
CA ALA A 29 -10.93 20.20 53.61
C ALA A 29 -12.30 20.89 53.45
N ASN A 30 -13.16 20.23 52.66
CA ASN A 30 -14.62 20.12 52.72
C ASN A 30 -15.46 21.38 53.03
N GLU A 31 -16.37 21.72 52.10
CA GLU A 31 -17.80 21.70 52.39
C GLU A 31 -18.66 21.76 51.11
N SER A 32 -19.90 21.34 51.28
CA SER A 32 -20.85 20.83 50.30
C SER A 32 -21.95 21.83 49.91
N VAL A 33 -22.67 21.48 48.83
CA VAL A 33 -24.05 21.89 48.45
C VAL A 33 -24.20 23.20 47.68
N GLY A 34 -24.92 23.13 46.55
CA GLY A 34 -25.64 24.28 46.01
C GLY A 34 -25.80 24.32 44.49
N VAL A 35 -26.77 23.57 43.97
CA VAL A 35 -27.31 23.77 42.61
C VAL A 35 -28.01 25.13 42.55
N ARG A 36 -27.68 25.96 41.54
CA ARG A 36 -28.66 26.74 40.75
C ARG A 36 -28.02 27.50 39.59
N ASP A 37 -28.80 27.53 38.51
CA ASP A 37 -28.59 28.17 37.22
C ASP A 37 -28.21 29.65 37.31
N THR A 38 -27.35 30.10 36.38
CA THR A 38 -27.64 31.26 35.54
C THR A 38 -26.62 31.35 34.40
N VAL A 39 -27.14 31.31 33.19
CA VAL A 39 -26.48 31.81 31.97
C VAL A 39 -26.40 33.33 32.11
N ASP A 40 -25.18 33.88 32.16
CA ASP A 40 -24.99 35.23 31.64
C ASP A 40 -23.58 35.40 31.06
N THR A 41 -23.61 36.01 29.89
CA THR A 41 -22.56 36.33 28.95
C THR A 41 -21.61 37.41 29.47
N ARG A 42 -20.29 37.18 29.33
CA ARG A 42 -19.28 38.23 29.17
C ARG A 42 -18.07 37.68 28.42
N GLU A 43 -17.98 38.05 27.15
CA GLU A 43 -16.79 37.89 26.30
C GLU A 43 -15.71 38.88 26.72
N GLU A 44 -14.47 38.42 26.85
CA GLU A 44 -13.28 39.22 26.51
C GLU A 44 -12.10 38.30 26.14
N GLY A 45 -11.73 38.35 24.84
CA GLY A 45 -10.33 38.35 24.43
C GLY A 45 -9.56 37.03 24.25
N ARG A 46 -9.94 36.16 23.31
CA ARG A 46 -9.01 35.17 22.71
C ARG A 46 -8.91 35.34 21.19
N ARG A 47 -7.82 35.96 20.74
CA ARG A 47 -7.44 36.04 19.31
C ARG A 47 -7.20 34.63 18.77
N MET A 48 -8.09 34.17 17.89
CA MET A 48 -7.90 33.00 17.04
C MET A 48 -7.80 33.46 15.58
N SER A 49 -6.74 33.01 14.91
CA SER A 49 -6.48 33.24 13.49
C SER A 49 -7.64 32.68 12.63
N ARG A 50 -8.38 33.57 11.96
CA ARG A 50 -9.39 33.21 10.96
C ARG A 50 -8.75 33.19 9.57
N ARG A 51 -8.59 32.00 8.98
CA ARG A 51 -8.32 31.84 7.55
C ARG A 51 -9.67 31.82 6.82
N LYS A 52 -9.94 32.82 5.96
CA LYS A 52 -11.13 32.85 5.10
C LYS A 52 -11.13 31.63 4.17
N LYS A 53 -12.16 30.78 4.24
CA LYS A 53 -12.46 29.81 3.16
C LYS A 53 -13.21 30.55 2.06
N ALA A 54 -12.71 30.49 0.83
CA ALA A 54 -13.44 30.95 -0.35
C ALA A 54 -14.60 29.99 -0.63
N LYS A 55 -15.80 30.53 -0.86
CA LYS A 55 -16.99 29.80 -1.30
C LYS A 55 -16.88 29.72 -2.83
N VAL A 56 -16.78 28.52 -3.38
CA VAL A 56 -16.80 28.29 -4.84
C VAL A 56 -18.25 28.02 -5.21
N GLU A 57 -18.85 28.92 -6.00
CA GLU A 57 -20.17 28.72 -6.57
C GLU A 57 -20.05 27.87 -7.84
N TYR A 58 -20.74 26.73 -7.86
CA TYR A 58 -20.64 25.71 -8.90
C TYR A 58 -21.30 26.10 -10.23
N ARG A 59 -22.05 27.22 -10.27
CA ARG A 59 -22.93 27.57 -11.38
C ARG A 59 -22.20 28.22 -12.57
N GLU A 60 -21.14 28.99 -12.31
CA GLU A 60 -20.34 29.64 -13.37
C GLU A 60 -19.43 28.67 -14.13
N MET A 61 -19.10 27.51 -13.53
CA MET A 61 -18.25 26.51 -14.17
C MET A 61 -19.03 25.65 -15.18
N GLU A 62 -20.33 25.49 -14.96
CA GLU A 62 -21.22 24.68 -15.78
C GLU A 62 -21.57 25.40 -17.09
N GLU A 63 -21.80 26.71 -17.06
CA GLU A 63 -22.04 27.53 -18.25
C GLU A 63 -20.80 27.62 -19.17
N LYS A 64 -19.60 27.66 -18.60
CA LYS A 64 -18.34 27.59 -19.37
C LYS A 64 -18.10 26.24 -20.01
N TYR A 65 -18.62 25.16 -19.43
CA TYR A 65 -18.47 23.81 -19.97
C TYR A 65 -19.45 23.55 -21.12
N SER A 66 -20.68 24.08 -21.03
CA SER A 66 -21.63 24.01 -22.14
C SER A 66 -21.18 24.78 -23.38
N GLN A 67 -20.55 25.96 -23.21
CA GLN A 67 -20.05 26.74 -24.35
C GLN A 67 -18.89 26.07 -25.10
N LEU A 68 -18.11 25.19 -24.45
CA LEU A 68 -17.02 24.45 -25.08
C LEU A 68 -17.50 23.19 -25.83
N LEU A 69 -18.66 22.66 -25.48
CA LEU A 69 -19.24 21.49 -26.15
C LEU A 69 -19.92 21.85 -27.48
N ASP A 70 -20.42 23.08 -27.61
CA ASP A 70 -21.07 23.54 -28.84
C ASP A 70 -20.07 23.89 -29.97
N GLU A 71 -18.77 24.09 -29.66
CA GLU A 71 -17.74 24.43 -30.65
C GLU A 71 -17.08 23.19 -31.30
N GLU A 72 -17.15 21.99 -30.69
CA GLU A 72 -16.56 20.77 -31.27
C GLU A 72 -17.46 20.04 -32.28
N ASP A 73 -18.76 20.37 -32.34
CA ASP A 73 -19.74 19.66 -33.20
C ASP A 73 -19.79 20.17 -34.66
N VAL A 74 -18.99 21.17 -35.05
CA VAL A 74 -19.08 21.80 -36.39
C VAL A 74 -17.98 21.39 -37.37
N SER A 75 -16.95 20.64 -36.96
CA SER A 75 -15.79 20.35 -37.83
C SER A 75 -15.55 18.86 -38.09
N ASP A 76 -16.50 18.12 -38.66
CA ASP A 76 -16.13 16.92 -39.43
C ASP A 76 -17.15 16.57 -40.53
N ALA A 77 -17.06 17.30 -41.65
CA ALA A 77 -17.74 16.94 -42.89
C ALA A 77 -16.93 17.38 -44.12
N SER A 78 -15.71 16.87 -44.30
CA SER A 78 -15.11 16.71 -45.64
C SER A 78 -13.78 15.95 -45.59
N GLU A 79 -13.71 14.75 -46.17
CA GLU A 79 -12.90 14.48 -47.38
C GLU A 79 -12.74 12.98 -47.65
N LYS A 80 -12.99 12.61 -48.91
CA LYS A 80 -12.67 11.31 -49.51
C LYS A 80 -11.41 11.44 -50.37
N SER A 81 -10.71 10.30 -50.50
CA SER A 81 -9.93 9.80 -51.65
C SER A 81 -8.41 10.07 -51.74
N LYS A 82 -7.60 9.00 -51.72
CA LYS A 82 -6.84 8.47 -52.88
C LYS A 82 -5.96 7.24 -52.51
N ALA A 83 -5.62 6.47 -53.55
CA ALA A 83 -5.01 5.14 -53.54
C ALA A 83 -3.51 5.13 -53.93
N GLY A 84 -2.86 3.97 -53.71
CA GLY A 84 -1.53 3.55 -54.22
C GLY A 84 -0.52 3.35 -53.08
N GLY A 85 0.22 2.24 -52.88
CA GLY A 85 0.51 1.03 -53.66
C GLY A 85 2.02 0.78 -53.59
N THR A 86 2.49 -0.30 -52.94
CA THR A 86 3.73 -1.07 -53.27
C THR A 86 3.95 -2.23 -52.27
N ALA A 87 4.50 -3.34 -52.78
CA ALA A 87 4.58 -4.65 -52.16
C ALA A 87 5.98 -5.02 -51.61
N THR A 88 6.00 -5.74 -50.47
CA THR A 88 6.86 -6.89 -50.01
C THR A 88 8.41 -6.76 -49.93
N PRO A 89 9.16 -7.60 -49.15
CA PRO A 89 8.77 -8.90 -48.56
C PRO A 89 9.20 -9.21 -47.08
N GLU A 90 8.43 -10.16 -46.53
CA GLU A 90 8.71 -11.27 -45.59
C GLU A 90 10.00 -11.34 -44.74
N LYS A 91 9.81 -11.62 -43.43
CA LYS A 91 10.62 -12.61 -42.68
C LYS A 91 9.73 -13.41 -41.71
N LYS A 92 9.78 -14.74 -41.88
CA LYS A 92 9.20 -15.79 -41.03
C LYS A 92 9.89 -15.86 -39.66
N LEU A 93 9.12 -16.12 -38.59
CA LEU A 93 9.52 -17.05 -37.54
C LEU A 93 8.30 -17.70 -36.85
N THR A 94 8.28 -19.03 -36.98
CA THR A 94 7.63 -20.14 -36.24
C THR A 94 7.60 -19.95 -34.71
N SER A 95 6.81 -20.62 -33.86
CA SER A 95 5.68 -21.59 -33.88
C SER A 95 5.40 -21.87 -32.39
N VAL A 96 4.14 -21.90 -31.96
CA VAL A 96 3.72 -22.19 -30.57
C VAL A 96 3.34 -23.68 -30.44
N PRO A 97 3.74 -24.42 -29.39
CA PRO A 97 3.36 -25.83 -29.23
C PRO A 97 2.05 -26.02 -28.42
N GLU A 98 1.25 -26.99 -28.84
CA GLU A 98 0.06 -27.53 -28.15
C GLU A 98 0.44 -28.55 -27.04
N PRO A 99 -0.41 -28.78 -26.02
CA PRO A 99 -0.14 -29.75 -24.96
C PRO A 99 -0.68 -31.17 -25.29
N MET A 100 0.16 -32.18 -25.01
CA MET A 100 -0.13 -33.61 -25.11
C MET A 100 -1.04 -34.12 -23.98
N LYS A 101 -1.97 -35.00 -24.34
CA LYS A 101 -2.73 -35.89 -23.46
C LYS A 101 -1.90 -37.10 -23.03
N LYS A 102 -2.03 -37.56 -21.78
CA LYS A 102 -1.76 -38.95 -21.38
C LYS A 102 -2.75 -39.43 -20.32
N GLU A 103 -3.18 -40.67 -20.51
CA GLU A 103 -4.22 -41.44 -19.81
C GLU A 103 -3.77 -41.97 -18.45
N ILE A 104 -4.72 -42.19 -17.53
CA ILE A 104 -4.63 -43.19 -16.46
C ILE A 104 -5.98 -43.94 -16.38
N SER A 105 -5.88 -45.27 -16.34
CA SER A 105 -6.91 -46.31 -16.43
C SER A 105 -7.59 -46.65 -15.09
N LEU A 106 -8.86 -47.08 -15.16
CA LEU A 106 -9.66 -47.70 -14.07
C LEU A 106 -9.72 -49.23 -14.23
N PRO A 107 -9.94 -49.98 -13.12
CA PRO A 107 -10.71 -51.23 -13.14
C PRO A 107 -11.84 -51.31 -12.06
N PRO A 108 -12.74 -52.32 -12.11
CA PRO A 108 -14.18 -52.16 -11.79
C PRO A 108 -14.73 -52.87 -10.52
N ASP A 109 -15.92 -52.38 -10.11
CA ASP A 109 -17.11 -52.93 -9.39
C ASP A 109 -17.11 -54.11 -8.36
N GLN A 110 -17.61 -53.78 -7.14
CA GLN A 110 -18.70 -54.38 -6.27
C GLN A 110 -18.63 -55.82 -5.71
N PRO A 111 -19.24 -56.16 -4.51
CA PRO A 111 -20.67 -55.96 -4.12
C PRO A 111 -20.99 -55.71 -2.59
N PRO A 112 -22.30 -55.59 -2.17
CA PRO A 112 -22.74 -54.94 -0.93
C PRO A 112 -23.26 -55.87 0.20
N GLY A 113 -23.37 -55.37 1.45
CA GLY A 113 -23.97 -56.09 2.58
C GLY A 113 -24.34 -55.21 3.81
N ALA A 114 -25.54 -55.44 4.35
CA ALA A 114 -26.34 -54.64 5.30
C ALA A 114 -25.86 -54.50 6.78
N THR A 115 -26.32 -53.45 7.51
CA THR A 115 -27.19 -53.47 8.75
C THR A 115 -27.17 -52.10 9.51
N ILE A 116 -28.30 -51.38 9.66
CA ILE A 116 -29.28 -51.23 10.79
C ILE A 116 -28.83 -50.38 12.05
N ALA A 117 -29.33 -49.12 12.10
CA ALA A 117 -29.98 -48.34 13.22
C ALA A 117 -29.16 -47.67 14.38
N PRO A 118 -29.72 -46.69 15.17
CA PRO A 118 -29.18 -45.33 15.46
C PRO A 118 -29.07 -45.03 17.00
N PRO A 119 -29.18 -43.78 17.55
CA PRO A 119 -28.67 -42.42 17.25
C PRO A 119 -27.75 -41.90 18.41
N VAL A 120 -27.33 -40.61 18.45
CA VAL A 120 -27.38 -39.67 19.62
C VAL A 120 -26.58 -38.37 19.32
N ASN A 121 -27.21 -37.23 19.65
CA ASN A 121 -26.73 -35.84 19.57
C ASN A 121 -25.34 -35.56 20.16
N ALA A 122 -24.56 -34.69 19.50
CA ALA A 122 -23.68 -33.72 20.16
C ALA A 122 -23.42 -32.52 19.25
N VAL A 123 -23.98 -31.37 19.62
CA VAL A 123 -23.61 -30.05 19.11
C VAL A 123 -22.14 -29.81 19.46
N LYS A 124 -21.26 -29.74 18.46
CA LYS A 124 -19.90 -29.23 18.65
C LYS A 124 -19.88 -27.79 18.18
N ALA A 125 -19.60 -26.90 19.12
CA ALA A 125 -19.18 -25.54 18.85
C ALA A 125 -17.87 -25.59 18.06
N GLU A 126 -17.90 -25.09 16.82
CA GLU A 126 -16.71 -24.87 16.01
C GLU A 126 -15.89 -23.74 16.63
N LYS A 127 -14.77 -24.12 17.24
CA LYS A 127 -13.66 -23.20 17.49
C LYS A 127 -12.88 -23.10 16.18
N ASP A 128 -13.31 -22.17 15.33
CA ASP A 128 -12.48 -21.69 14.24
C ASP A 128 -11.45 -20.70 14.82
N GLU A 129 -10.40 -21.24 15.44
CA GLU A 129 -9.11 -20.54 15.48
C GLU A 129 -8.37 -20.90 14.19
N GLU A 130 -8.82 -20.32 13.07
CA GLU A 130 -7.97 -20.17 11.89
C GLU A 130 -6.84 -19.20 12.26
N VAL A 131 -5.74 -19.77 12.76
CA VAL A 131 -4.46 -19.08 12.86
C VAL A 131 -3.95 -18.93 11.43
N GLU A 132 -4.23 -17.77 10.83
CA GLU A 132 -3.51 -17.32 9.64
C GLU A 132 -2.00 -17.51 9.89
N PRO A 133 -1.25 -18.11 8.96
CA PRO A 133 0.19 -18.23 9.11
C PRO A 133 0.76 -16.82 9.01
N ASP A 134 1.00 -16.22 10.19
CA ASP A 134 1.83 -15.05 10.34
C ASP A 134 3.10 -15.35 9.52
N SER A 135 3.42 -14.50 8.54
CA SER A 135 4.66 -14.62 7.78
C SER A 135 5.83 -14.23 8.70
N GLU A 136 6.00 -14.98 9.79
CA GLU A 136 7.19 -15.00 10.62
C GLU A 136 8.27 -15.66 9.74
N GLN A 137 8.83 -14.87 8.81
CA GLN A 137 10.19 -15.11 8.38
C GLN A 137 11.01 -15.21 9.66
N ASP A 138 11.53 -16.41 9.95
CA ASP A 138 12.35 -16.64 11.13
C ASP A 138 13.42 -15.55 11.21
N ASP A 139 13.29 -14.67 12.20
CA ASP A 139 14.25 -13.59 12.41
C ASP A 139 15.66 -14.23 12.47
N PRO A 140 16.65 -13.71 11.72
CA PRO A 140 17.98 -14.29 11.72
C PRO A 140 18.52 -14.44 13.15
N THR A 141 19.26 -15.51 13.42
CA THR A 141 19.77 -15.81 14.76
C THR A 141 21.29 -15.59 14.85
N GLY A 142 21.83 -15.56 16.08
CA GLY A 142 23.26 -15.38 16.32
C GLY A 142 23.80 -14.04 15.81
N LEU A 143 24.96 -14.08 15.14
CA LEU A 143 25.67 -12.90 14.65
C LEU A 143 24.92 -12.20 13.50
N GLU A 144 24.24 -12.96 12.65
CA GLU A 144 23.39 -12.43 11.58
C GLU A 144 22.19 -11.70 12.16
N GLY A 145 21.55 -12.30 13.16
CA GLY A 145 20.48 -11.67 13.94
C GLY A 145 20.90 -10.37 14.60
N ALA A 146 22.11 -10.31 15.17
CA ALA A 146 22.61 -9.09 15.81
C ALA A 146 22.83 -7.95 14.81
N ALA A 147 23.34 -8.26 13.62
CA ALA A 147 23.50 -7.29 12.53
C ALA A 147 22.13 -6.79 12.04
N PHE A 148 21.21 -7.72 11.76
CA PHE A 148 19.84 -7.44 11.36
C PHE A 148 19.10 -6.56 12.37
N GLN A 149 19.15 -6.92 13.66
CA GLN A 149 18.52 -6.16 14.75
C GLN A 149 19.08 -4.74 14.88
N SER A 150 20.33 -4.54 14.45
CA SER A 150 21.01 -3.25 14.43
C SER A 150 20.85 -2.49 13.10
N ARG A 151 20.07 -3.03 12.14
CA ARG A 151 19.86 -2.49 10.79
C ARG A 151 21.17 -2.38 9.98
N LEU A 152 22.04 -3.37 10.14
CA LEU A 152 23.32 -3.46 9.45
C LEU A 152 23.37 -4.73 8.60
N PRO A 153 23.96 -4.68 7.39
CA PRO A 153 24.21 -5.88 6.60
C PRO A 153 25.25 -6.75 7.31
N PHE A 154 24.93 -8.04 7.48
CA PHE A 154 25.78 -8.99 8.21
C PHE A 154 27.15 -9.20 7.55
N ASP A 155 27.18 -9.24 6.21
CA ASP A 155 28.31 -9.66 5.38
C ASP A 155 29.05 -8.50 4.68
N LYS A 156 28.63 -7.25 4.91
CA LYS A 156 29.17 -6.05 4.24
C LYS A 156 29.36 -4.89 5.21
N MET A 157 30.29 -4.01 4.86
CA MET A 157 30.46 -2.72 5.53
C MET A 157 29.50 -1.68 4.95
N ILE A 158 28.96 -0.82 5.81
CA ILE A 158 28.22 0.38 5.38
C ILE A 158 29.16 1.55 5.10
N ALA A 159 28.68 2.58 4.40
CA ALA A 159 29.50 3.73 4.00
C ALA A 159 30.15 4.45 5.20
N THR A 160 29.45 4.57 6.33
CA THR A 160 29.99 5.19 7.55
C THR A 160 31.07 4.33 8.23
N GLU A 161 30.95 3.01 8.17
CA GLU A 161 32.01 2.09 8.61
C GLU A 161 33.22 2.21 7.69
N ALA A 162 33.02 2.22 6.37
CA ALA A 162 34.11 2.38 5.41
C ALA A 162 34.86 3.72 5.59
N ALA A 163 34.16 4.79 5.96
CA ALA A 163 34.76 6.07 6.30
C ALA A 163 35.53 6.04 7.64
N GLY A 164 35.07 5.29 8.64
CA GLY A 164 35.74 5.14 9.93
C GLY A 164 36.91 4.14 9.93
N PHE A 165 36.93 3.23 8.96
CA PHE A 165 37.92 2.16 8.83
C PHE A 165 38.39 2.04 7.36
N PRO A 166 38.99 3.09 6.78
CA PRO A 166 39.45 3.05 5.38
C PRO A 166 40.52 1.99 5.15
N ASP A 167 41.33 1.71 6.17
CA ASP A 167 42.34 0.65 6.22
C ASP A 167 41.73 -0.75 6.08
N VAL A 168 40.55 -0.98 6.66
CA VAL A 168 39.81 -2.24 6.53
C VAL A 168 39.08 -2.30 5.19
N ALA A 169 38.44 -1.21 4.78
CA ALA A 169 37.63 -1.15 3.57
C ALA A 169 38.46 -1.33 2.28
N GLN A 170 39.69 -0.83 2.27
CA GLN A 170 40.64 -0.98 1.16
C GLN A 170 41.59 -2.17 1.35
N GLY A 171 41.51 -2.83 2.51
CA GLY A 171 42.38 -3.94 2.88
C GLY A 171 41.99 -5.27 2.23
N PRO A 172 42.73 -6.35 2.56
CA PRO A 172 42.43 -7.69 2.07
C PRO A 172 41.05 -8.19 2.54
N PRO A 173 40.37 -9.06 1.75
CA PRO A 173 39.06 -9.61 2.13
C PRO A 173 39.04 -10.34 3.47
N GLN A 174 40.18 -10.88 3.92
CA GLN A 174 40.28 -11.53 5.23
C GLN A 174 40.15 -10.54 6.39
N THR A 175 40.76 -9.36 6.28
CA THR A 175 40.65 -8.29 7.28
C THR A 175 39.21 -7.79 7.40
N LEU A 176 38.52 -7.67 6.26
CA LEU A 176 37.09 -7.35 6.21
C LEU A 176 36.25 -8.40 6.96
N LYS A 177 36.48 -9.70 6.75
CA LYS A 177 35.76 -10.76 7.47
C LYS A 177 35.99 -10.70 8.98
N VAL A 178 37.22 -10.42 9.41
CA VAL A 178 37.57 -10.25 10.83
C VAL A 178 36.83 -9.05 11.43
N PHE A 179 36.84 -7.90 10.74
CA PHE A 179 36.09 -6.70 11.16
C PHE A 179 34.60 -6.99 11.32
N LEU A 180 33.97 -7.59 10.31
CA LEU A 180 32.53 -7.87 10.32
C LEU A 180 32.15 -8.83 11.45
N HIS A 181 32.98 -9.85 11.70
CA HIS A 181 32.77 -10.77 12.81
C HIS A 181 32.83 -10.04 14.16
N ILE A 182 33.87 -9.25 14.41
CA ILE A 182 34.03 -8.49 15.66
C ILE A 182 32.86 -7.53 15.85
N ARG A 183 32.47 -6.78 14.81
CA ARG A 183 31.32 -5.87 14.82
C ARG A 183 30.05 -6.63 15.23
N ASN A 184 29.72 -7.72 14.55
CA ASN A 184 28.50 -8.49 14.81
C ASN A 184 28.51 -9.10 16.21
N ARG A 185 29.66 -9.56 16.69
CA ARG A 185 29.81 -10.11 18.04
C ARG A 185 29.59 -9.04 19.10
N LEU A 186 30.15 -7.84 18.93
CA LEU A 186 29.92 -6.72 19.84
C LEU A 186 28.44 -6.28 19.89
N LEU A 187 27.77 -6.23 18.74
CA LEU A 187 26.33 -5.98 18.67
C LEU A 187 25.54 -7.06 19.42
N GLN A 188 25.89 -8.32 19.20
CA GLN A 188 25.25 -9.46 19.85
C GLN A 188 25.36 -9.36 21.38
N LEU A 189 26.57 -9.16 21.91
CA LEU A 189 26.83 -9.04 23.34
C LEU A 189 25.99 -7.91 23.98
N TRP A 190 25.83 -6.78 23.29
CA TRP A 190 24.97 -5.69 23.75
C TRP A 190 23.49 -6.08 23.73
N LEU A 191 23.00 -6.70 22.67
CA LEU A 191 21.60 -7.07 22.49
C LEU A 191 21.14 -8.20 23.44
N GLU A 192 22.07 -9.06 23.87
CA GLU A 192 21.84 -10.11 24.86
C GLU A 192 21.59 -9.52 26.26
N ASN A 193 22.28 -8.45 26.64
CA ASN A 193 22.10 -7.80 27.95
C ASN A 193 22.12 -6.25 27.86
N PRO A 194 21.09 -5.63 27.27
CA PRO A 194 21.05 -4.18 27.05
C PRO A 194 20.77 -3.38 28.33
N LYS A 195 20.58 -4.04 29.48
CA LYS A 195 20.36 -3.41 30.78
C LYS A 195 21.66 -2.95 31.44
N GLN A 196 22.82 -3.32 30.90
CA GLN A 196 24.13 -3.02 31.48
C GLN A 196 25.08 -2.51 30.40
N GLN A 197 25.98 -1.60 30.77
CA GLN A 197 26.97 -1.06 29.86
C GLN A 197 27.92 -2.16 29.36
N LEU A 198 28.09 -2.28 28.04
CA LEU A 198 29.11 -3.11 27.42
C LEU A 198 30.45 -2.36 27.41
N LEU A 199 31.33 -2.72 28.34
CA LEU A 199 32.69 -2.19 28.40
C LEU A 199 33.62 -2.94 27.43
N PHE A 200 34.60 -2.24 26.87
CA PHE A 200 35.63 -2.83 25.99
C PHE A 200 36.33 -4.02 26.65
N GLU A 201 36.72 -3.89 27.92
CA GLU A 201 37.47 -4.94 28.64
C GLU A 201 36.64 -6.23 28.77
N ASN A 202 35.35 -6.09 29.09
CA ASN A 202 34.42 -7.22 29.21
C ASN A 202 34.04 -7.81 27.85
N ALA A 203 34.01 -6.98 26.81
CA ALA A 203 33.71 -7.41 25.46
C ALA A 203 34.88 -8.22 24.88
N LEU A 204 36.12 -7.75 25.05
CA LEU A 204 37.31 -8.42 24.55
C LEU A 204 37.47 -9.84 25.13
N SER A 205 37.15 -10.03 26.42
CA SER A 205 37.21 -11.36 27.05
C SER A 205 36.15 -12.35 26.55
N GLN A 206 35.08 -11.87 25.91
CA GLN A 206 33.98 -12.69 25.39
C GLN A 206 34.08 -12.95 23.88
N ILE A 207 35.05 -12.33 23.20
CA ILE A 207 35.34 -12.59 21.79
C ILE A 207 36.28 -13.78 21.68
N GLU A 208 35.94 -14.73 20.81
CA GLU A 208 36.66 -15.97 20.61
C GLU A 208 37.94 -15.77 19.76
N PRO A 209 39.03 -16.53 19.99
CA PRO A 209 40.16 -16.57 19.08
C PRO A 209 39.74 -17.04 17.67
N PRO A 210 40.33 -16.50 16.58
CA PRO A 210 41.43 -15.53 16.53
C PRO A 210 40.99 -14.05 16.62
N TYR A 211 39.69 -13.76 16.73
CA TYR A 211 39.14 -12.41 16.62
C TYR A 211 39.49 -11.49 17.79
N ASN A 212 39.88 -12.04 18.94
CA ASN A 212 40.33 -11.30 20.11
C ASN A 212 41.84 -10.96 20.10
N SER A 213 42.59 -11.40 19.09
CA SER A 213 44.04 -11.22 19.05
C SER A 213 44.47 -9.77 18.75
N ASP A 214 43.69 -9.04 17.95
CA ASP A 214 43.92 -7.62 17.63
C ASP A 214 43.08 -6.71 18.53
N GLY A 215 43.55 -6.52 19.76
CA GLY A 215 42.90 -5.64 20.75
C GLY A 215 42.67 -4.20 20.26
N PRO A 216 43.65 -3.53 19.61
CA PRO A 216 43.44 -2.20 19.03
C PRO A 216 42.31 -2.13 18.00
N LEU A 217 42.16 -3.13 17.12
CA LEU A 217 41.05 -3.18 16.18
C LEU A 217 39.71 -3.34 16.90
N VAL A 218 39.61 -4.27 17.87
CA VAL A 218 38.40 -4.46 18.68
C VAL A 218 38.01 -3.17 19.41
N MET A 219 38.99 -2.46 19.99
CA MET A 219 38.77 -1.19 20.68
C MET A 219 38.23 -0.11 19.73
N ARG A 220 38.79 0.00 18.52
CA ARG A 220 38.30 0.96 17.50
C ARG A 220 36.85 0.65 17.10
N ILE A 221 36.52 -0.64 16.88
CA ILE A 221 35.17 -1.07 16.52
C ILE A 221 34.18 -0.80 17.66
N HIS A 222 34.54 -1.17 18.90
CA HIS A 222 33.73 -0.88 20.09
C HIS A 222 33.46 0.62 20.22
N ALA A 223 34.50 1.45 20.13
CA ALA A 223 34.38 2.91 20.21
C ALA A 223 33.53 3.49 19.07
N PHE A 224 33.63 2.94 17.85
CA PHE A 224 32.79 3.33 16.72
C PHE A 224 31.31 3.01 16.98
N LEU A 225 31.01 1.79 17.44
CA LEU A 225 29.64 1.36 17.72
C LEU A 225 29.01 2.17 18.86
N GLU A 226 29.77 2.44 19.92
CA GLU A 226 29.33 3.28 21.05
C GLU A 226 29.09 4.72 20.59
N ARG A 227 30.01 5.29 19.79
CA ARG A 227 29.89 6.67 19.30
C ARG A 227 28.66 6.90 18.43
N HIS A 228 28.30 5.91 17.61
CA HIS A 228 27.16 6.01 16.69
C HIS A 228 25.85 5.47 17.30
N GLY A 229 25.87 5.03 18.57
CA GLY A 229 24.66 4.58 19.27
C GLY A 229 24.15 3.21 18.81
N PHE A 230 25.03 2.33 18.32
CA PHE A 230 24.69 0.94 18.05
C PHE A 230 24.72 0.07 19.30
N ILE A 231 25.61 0.41 20.25
CA ILE A 231 25.70 -0.19 21.58
C ILE A 231 25.64 0.91 22.64
N ASN A 232 25.41 0.56 23.90
CA ASN A 232 25.42 1.49 25.03
C ASN A 232 24.48 2.70 24.84
N PHE A 233 23.31 2.48 24.24
CA PHE A 233 22.28 3.51 24.10
C PHE A 233 21.06 3.22 24.97
N GLY A 234 20.25 4.25 25.25
CA GLY A 234 19.06 4.13 26.09
C GLY A 234 19.40 4.09 27.58
N ILE A 235 18.62 3.32 28.35
CA ILE A 235 18.66 3.30 29.81
C ILE A 235 19.29 2.00 30.30
N PHE A 236 20.52 2.08 30.82
CA PHE A 236 21.27 0.93 31.29
C PHE A 236 22.11 1.26 32.52
N LYS A 237 22.44 0.23 33.32
CA LYS A 237 23.35 0.34 34.45
C LYS A 237 24.76 0.60 33.94
N ARG A 238 25.31 1.73 34.36
CA ARG A 238 26.66 2.17 34.02
C ARG A 238 27.68 1.57 35.00
N PHE A 239 28.81 1.11 34.48
CA PHE A 239 29.93 0.62 35.31
C PHE A 239 31.04 1.66 35.45
N LYS A 240 31.36 2.40 34.38
CA LYS A 240 32.31 3.51 34.43
C LYS A 240 31.56 4.82 34.67
N SER A 241 31.82 5.50 35.79
CA SER A 241 31.21 6.80 36.10
C SER A 241 31.44 7.81 34.98
N LEU A 242 30.51 8.76 34.81
CA LEU A 242 30.71 9.84 33.85
C LEU A 242 31.97 10.65 34.19
N PRO A 243 32.70 11.17 33.20
CA PRO A 243 33.84 12.04 33.44
C PRO A 243 33.44 13.24 34.31
N ALA A 244 34.20 13.51 35.38
CA ALA A 244 33.95 14.65 36.27
C ALA A 244 34.10 15.99 35.52
N LYS A 245 35.08 16.06 34.61
CA LYS A 245 35.28 17.21 33.74
C LYS A 245 34.42 17.06 32.48
N LYS A 246 33.50 18.01 32.29
CA LYS A 246 32.69 18.08 31.08
C LYS A 246 33.42 18.83 29.97
N HIS A 247 33.24 18.38 28.73
CA HIS A 247 33.86 18.94 27.53
C HIS A 247 32.79 19.43 26.57
N GLY A 248 32.70 20.75 26.40
CA GLY A 248 31.71 21.40 25.53
C GLY A 248 30.33 21.53 26.16
N LYS A 249 29.59 22.54 25.70
CA LYS A 249 28.20 22.82 26.12
C LYS A 249 27.27 22.65 24.92
N VAL A 250 26.18 21.93 25.11
CA VAL A 250 25.17 21.64 24.09
C VAL A 250 23.81 22.04 24.63
N ILE A 251 23.07 22.83 23.87
CA ILE A 251 21.66 23.10 24.14
C ILE A 251 20.83 22.27 23.15
N VAL A 252 19.92 21.46 23.67
CA VAL A 252 18.95 20.68 22.89
C VAL A 252 17.59 21.35 22.99
N ILE A 253 17.03 21.76 21.86
CA ILE A 253 15.70 22.38 21.80
C ILE A 253 14.65 21.28 21.55
N GLY A 254 13.81 21.04 22.55
CA GLY A 254 12.74 20.04 22.56
C GLY A 254 13.10 18.76 23.30
N ALA A 255 12.30 18.41 24.32
CA ALA A 255 12.40 17.17 25.09
C ALA A 255 11.47 16.06 24.55
N GLY A 256 11.34 15.97 23.22
CA GLY A 256 10.80 14.78 22.55
C GLY A 256 11.82 13.62 22.53
N ILE A 257 11.40 12.43 22.11
CA ILE A 257 12.28 11.24 22.13
C ILE A 257 13.62 11.43 21.40
N ALA A 258 13.62 12.16 20.28
CA ALA A 258 14.85 12.48 19.55
C ALA A 258 15.81 13.37 20.36
N GLY A 259 15.28 14.42 21.00
CA GLY A 259 16.07 15.33 21.83
C GLY A 259 16.58 14.66 23.09
N LEU A 260 15.75 13.84 23.75
CA LEU A 260 16.15 13.08 24.94
C LEU A 260 17.23 12.04 24.61
N ALA A 261 17.10 11.30 23.51
CA ALA A 261 18.11 10.33 23.09
C ALA A 261 19.45 11.01 22.77
N ALA A 262 19.44 12.14 22.05
CA ALA A 262 20.64 12.92 21.76
C ALA A 262 21.27 13.49 23.05
N ALA A 263 20.45 14.09 23.92
CA ALA A 263 20.92 14.65 25.18
C ALA A 263 21.56 13.59 26.07
N GLN A 264 20.94 12.40 26.14
CA GLN A 264 21.47 11.26 26.85
C GLN A 264 22.84 10.89 26.28
N GLN A 265 22.95 10.57 24.98
CA GLN A 265 24.22 10.19 24.34
C GLN A 265 25.34 11.25 24.53
N MET A 266 25.04 12.53 24.31
CA MET A 266 26.03 13.61 24.48
C MET A 266 26.51 13.72 25.94
N GLN A 267 25.61 13.56 26.91
CA GLN A 267 25.99 13.49 28.32
C GLN A 267 26.88 12.26 28.59
N GLN A 268 26.59 11.11 27.96
CA GLN A 268 27.44 9.92 28.09
C GLN A 268 28.86 10.14 27.56
N PHE A 269 29.01 10.95 26.51
CA PHE A 269 30.31 11.34 25.96
C PHE A 269 31.02 12.44 26.77
N GLY A 270 30.46 12.81 27.94
CA GLY A 270 31.08 13.76 28.86
C GLY A 270 30.81 15.23 28.50
N MET A 271 29.75 15.54 27.74
CA MET A 271 29.38 16.93 27.46
C MET A 271 28.44 17.51 28.54
N GLU A 272 28.41 18.83 28.65
CA GLU A 272 27.39 19.54 29.42
C GLU A 272 26.17 19.78 28.52
N VAL A 273 25.03 19.20 28.88
CA VAL A 273 23.82 19.26 28.07
C VAL A 273 22.68 19.93 28.84
N VAL A 274 22.04 20.91 28.20
CA VAL A 274 20.82 21.56 28.68
C VAL A 274 19.70 21.28 27.68
N VAL A 275 18.56 20.79 28.15
CA VAL A 275 17.38 20.56 27.30
C VAL A 275 16.35 21.63 27.59
N LEU A 276 15.87 22.31 26.55
CA LEU A 276 14.84 23.34 26.64
C LEU A 276 13.53 22.79 26.05
N GLU A 277 12.50 22.65 26.86
CA GLU A 277 11.18 22.19 26.43
C GLU A 277 10.14 23.30 26.66
N ALA A 278 9.28 23.51 25.68
CA ALA A 278 8.26 24.56 25.73
C ALA A 278 7.04 24.13 26.57
N ARG A 279 6.78 22.83 26.66
CA ARG A 279 5.69 22.23 27.43
C ARG A 279 6.10 21.99 28.88
N ASP A 280 5.10 21.78 29.71
CA ASP A 280 5.20 21.34 31.11
C ASP A 280 5.51 19.84 31.27
N ARG A 281 5.84 19.15 30.17
CA ARG A 281 6.14 17.71 30.13
C ARG A 281 7.13 17.37 29.03
N VAL A 282 7.83 16.25 29.22
CA VAL A 282 8.65 15.62 28.19
C VAL A 282 7.81 14.77 27.22
N GLY A 283 8.46 14.14 26.24
CA GLY A 283 7.86 13.18 25.30
C GLY A 283 7.37 13.81 23.99
N GLY A 284 7.02 15.09 24.00
CA GLY A 284 6.57 15.81 22.81
C GLY A 284 5.31 15.20 22.20
N ARG A 285 5.44 14.58 21.02
CA ARG A 285 4.36 13.87 20.31
C ARG A 285 4.03 12.50 20.91
N ILE A 286 4.86 11.97 21.81
CA ILE A 286 4.52 10.81 22.64
C ILE A 286 3.84 11.36 23.89
N ALA A 287 2.52 11.20 23.98
CA ALA A 287 1.70 11.87 24.97
C ALA A 287 0.63 10.92 25.51
N THR A 288 0.75 10.55 26.78
CA THR A 288 -0.19 9.65 27.45
C THR A 288 -1.12 10.45 28.34
N PHE A 289 -2.44 10.33 28.12
CA PHE A 289 -3.45 10.75 29.07
C PHE A 289 -3.52 9.77 30.23
N ARG A 290 -3.53 10.28 31.47
CA ARG A 290 -3.61 9.48 32.69
C ARG A 290 -4.62 10.11 33.64
N LYS A 291 -5.66 9.35 34.04
CA LYS A 291 -6.63 9.77 35.05
C LYS A 291 -7.16 8.55 35.80
N ALA A 292 -6.89 8.47 37.10
CA ALA A 292 -7.12 7.26 37.90
C ALA A 292 -6.49 6.04 37.20
N ASN A 293 -7.28 5.00 36.92
CA ASN A 293 -6.81 3.80 36.23
C ASN A 293 -6.91 3.88 34.71
N TYR A 294 -7.40 5.00 34.15
CA TYR A 294 -7.50 5.19 32.70
C TYR A 294 -6.18 5.71 32.15
N ILE A 295 -5.63 4.97 31.20
CA ILE A 295 -4.40 5.29 30.47
C ILE A 295 -4.71 5.18 28.98
N ALA A 296 -4.46 6.25 28.23
CA ALA A 296 -4.66 6.27 26.79
C ALA A 296 -3.60 7.15 26.13
N ASP A 297 -2.96 6.65 25.06
CA ASP A 297 -2.02 7.45 24.29
C ASP A 297 -2.76 8.33 23.27
N LEU A 298 -2.48 9.63 23.32
CA LEU A 298 -2.95 10.63 22.36
C LEU A 298 -2.00 10.83 21.18
N GLY A 299 -0.87 10.11 21.22
CA GLY A 299 0.25 10.24 20.28
C GLY A 299 0.69 8.87 19.75
N ALA A 300 1.99 8.60 19.82
CA ALA A 300 2.51 7.28 19.46
C ALA A 300 2.01 6.21 20.44
N MET A 301 1.43 5.14 19.90
CA MET A 301 0.90 4.00 20.67
C MET A 301 1.28 2.63 20.09
N VAL A 302 1.81 2.58 18.86
CA VAL A 302 2.13 1.34 18.15
C VAL A 302 3.64 1.24 17.93
N VAL A 303 4.21 0.07 18.24
CA VAL A 303 5.57 -0.31 17.83
C VAL A 303 5.45 -1.17 16.57
N THR A 304 5.94 -0.66 15.44
CA THR A 304 5.82 -1.32 14.13
C THR A 304 6.90 -2.38 13.96
N GLY A 305 6.61 -3.61 14.38
CA GLY A 305 7.56 -4.72 14.33
C GLY A 305 8.71 -4.60 15.33
N LEU A 306 9.26 -5.74 15.76
CA LEU A 306 10.38 -5.79 16.70
C LEU A 306 11.73 -6.08 16.01
N GLY A 307 11.71 -6.82 14.90
CA GLY A 307 12.89 -7.09 14.08
C GLY A 307 13.49 -5.81 13.53
N GLY A 308 14.77 -5.57 13.81
CA GLY A 308 15.48 -4.36 13.38
C GLY A 308 15.05 -3.06 14.08
N ASN A 309 14.13 -3.09 15.04
CA ASN A 309 13.60 -1.90 15.71
C ASN A 309 14.41 -1.58 16.99
N PRO A 310 14.96 -0.35 17.17
CA PRO A 310 15.71 -0.01 18.38
C PRO A 310 14.80 0.07 19.62
N VAL A 311 13.49 0.25 19.45
CA VAL A 311 12.53 0.22 20.55
C VAL A 311 12.48 -1.15 21.23
N THR A 312 12.85 -2.23 20.55
CA THR A 312 13.00 -3.57 21.14
C THR A 312 14.09 -3.61 22.22
N VAL A 313 15.15 -2.82 22.07
CA VAL A 313 16.19 -2.68 23.10
C VAL A 313 15.64 -1.85 24.28
N LEU A 314 14.96 -0.76 23.97
CA LEU A 314 14.36 0.11 24.99
C LEU A 314 13.27 -0.61 25.80
N SER A 315 12.44 -1.44 25.17
CA SER A 315 11.38 -2.19 25.85
C SER A 315 11.94 -3.12 26.92
N LYS A 316 13.07 -3.79 26.62
CA LYS A 316 13.82 -4.61 27.58
C LYS A 316 14.40 -3.77 28.72
N GLN A 317 14.84 -2.54 28.45
CA GLN A 317 15.45 -1.65 29.44
C GLN A 317 14.43 -1.07 30.43
N ILE A 318 13.25 -0.65 29.95
CA ILE A 318 12.24 0.06 30.76
C ILE A 318 11.07 -0.81 31.21
N ASN A 319 11.11 -2.12 30.93
CA ASN A 319 10.04 -3.06 31.22
C ASN A 319 8.69 -2.63 30.60
N MET A 320 8.70 -2.31 29.31
CA MET A 320 7.52 -1.88 28.58
C MET A 320 6.58 -3.06 28.30
N GLU A 321 5.32 -2.95 28.69
CA GLU A 321 4.29 -3.94 28.41
C GLU A 321 3.84 -3.83 26.95
N LEU A 322 4.18 -4.84 26.14
CA LEU A 322 3.84 -4.92 24.73
C LEU A 322 2.74 -5.96 24.51
N HIS A 323 1.70 -5.57 23.81
CA HIS A 323 0.59 -6.46 23.43
C HIS A 323 0.51 -6.55 21.90
N LYS A 324 0.46 -7.78 21.36
CA LYS A 324 0.22 -7.99 19.92
C LYS A 324 -1.17 -7.46 19.56
N ILE A 325 -1.25 -6.62 18.54
CA ILE A 325 -2.52 -6.13 17.99
C ILE A 325 -3.07 -7.22 17.07
N ARG A 326 -4.30 -7.68 17.34
CA ARG A 326 -5.00 -8.62 16.45
C ARG A 326 -5.42 -7.86 15.19
N GLN A 327 -5.09 -8.41 14.02
CA GLN A 327 -5.36 -7.74 12.73
C GLN A 327 -6.83 -7.75 12.33
N LYS A 328 -7.66 -8.61 12.93
CA LYS A 328 -9.10 -8.68 12.66
C LYS A 328 -9.76 -7.33 12.95
N CYS A 329 -10.20 -6.63 11.90
CA CYS A 329 -10.81 -5.31 11.96
C CYS A 329 -12.17 -5.33 11.26
N PRO A 330 -13.27 -5.69 11.97
CA PRO A 330 -14.59 -5.72 11.35
C PRO A 330 -15.06 -4.31 10.98
N LEU A 331 -15.55 -4.16 9.75
CA LEU A 331 -16.10 -2.89 9.25
C LEU A 331 -17.60 -2.79 9.52
N TYR A 332 -18.04 -1.59 9.86
CA TYR A 332 -19.44 -1.23 10.07
C TYR A 332 -19.85 -0.13 9.11
N GLU A 333 -20.97 -0.34 8.42
CA GLU A 333 -21.58 0.68 7.55
C GLU A 333 -22.21 1.80 8.39
N SER A 334 -22.58 2.91 7.74
CA SER A 334 -23.23 4.05 8.40
C SER A 334 -24.60 3.73 9.00
N ASN A 335 -25.24 2.65 8.57
CA ASN A 335 -26.48 2.10 9.13
C ASN A 335 -26.23 1.29 10.42
N GLY A 336 -24.96 1.07 10.82
CA GLY A 336 -24.57 0.27 11.98
C GLY A 336 -24.46 -1.24 11.72
N ASN A 337 -24.78 -1.71 10.51
CA ASN A 337 -24.63 -3.12 10.14
C ASN A 337 -23.17 -3.45 9.81
N THR A 338 -22.78 -4.70 10.06
CA THR A 338 -21.46 -5.20 9.67
C THR A 338 -21.38 -5.42 8.16
N VAL A 339 -20.25 -5.09 7.56
CA VAL A 339 -19.96 -5.40 6.15
C VAL A 339 -19.83 -6.93 5.98
N PRO A 340 -20.51 -7.55 5.00
CA PRO A 340 -20.32 -8.97 4.66
C PRO A 340 -18.87 -9.30 4.29
N LYS A 341 -18.36 -10.45 4.76
CA LYS A 341 -16.95 -10.87 4.57
C LYS A 341 -16.54 -10.93 3.10
N ASP A 342 -17.42 -11.42 2.23
CA ASP A 342 -17.21 -11.48 0.77
C ASP A 342 -16.99 -10.10 0.15
N LYS A 343 -17.73 -9.09 0.62
CA LYS A 343 -17.56 -7.71 0.16
C LYS A 343 -16.28 -7.08 0.72
N ASP A 344 -15.97 -7.32 1.99
CA ASP A 344 -14.77 -6.82 2.65
C ASP A 344 -13.51 -7.28 1.90
N GLU A 345 -13.37 -8.59 1.69
CA GLU A 345 -12.26 -9.19 0.95
C GLU A 345 -12.19 -8.74 -0.51
N MET A 346 -13.34 -8.61 -1.19
CA MET A 346 -13.39 -8.14 -2.57
C MET A 346 -12.88 -6.70 -2.69
N VAL A 347 -13.31 -5.80 -1.79
CA VAL A 347 -12.92 -4.39 -1.81
C VAL A 347 -11.46 -4.23 -1.38
N GLU A 348 -10.99 -4.97 -0.39
CA GLU A 348 -9.58 -4.97 0.01
C GLU A 348 -8.67 -5.40 -1.14
N ARG A 349 -9.03 -6.48 -1.85
CA ARG A 349 -8.27 -6.94 -3.01
C ARG A 349 -8.22 -5.87 -4.11
N GLU A 350 -9.34 -5.21 -4.39
CA GLU A 350 -9.39 -4.15 -5.39
C GLU A 350 -8.62 -2.90 -4.94
N PHE A 351 -8.66 -2.54 -3.66
CA PHE A 351 -7.86 -1.46 -3.09
C PHE A 351 -6.35 -1.70 -3.29
N ASN A 352 -5.86 -2.91 -2.99
CA ASN A 352 -4.46 -3.27 -3.20
C ASN A 352 -4.09 -3.26 -4.70
N ARG A 353 -4.97 -3.75 -5.57
CA ARG A 353 -4.78 -3.70 -7.03
C ARG A 353 -4.70 -2.26 -7.57
N LEU A 354 -5.48 -1.34 -7.00
CA LEU A 354 -5.39 0.08 -7.35
C LEU A 354 -4.06 0.69 -6.92
N LEU A 355 -3.53 0.35 -5.74
CA LEU A 355 -2.21 0.79 -5.30
C LEU A 355 -1.11 0.28 -6.24
N GLU A 356 -1.14 -1.00 -6.62
CA GLU A 356 -0.22 -1.57 -7.60
C GLU A 356 -0.30 -0.86 -8.96
N ALA A 357 -1.50 -0.54 -9.43
CA ALA A 357 -1.70 0.22 -10.66
C ALA A 357 -1.12 1.63 -10.57
N THR A 358 -1.26 2.33 -9.44
CA THR A 358 -0.62 3.64 -9.25
C THR A 358 0.91 3.53 -9.22
N SER A 359 1.45 2.45 -8.64
CA SER A 359 2.89 2.17 -8.68
C SER A 359 3.37 1.92 -10.11
N TYR A 360 2.61 1.17 -10.91
CA TYR A 360 2.88 0.98 -12.33
C TYR A 360 2.87 2.31 -13.11
N LEU A 361 1.86 3.17 -12.89
CA LEU A 361 1.81 4.50 -13.50
C LEU A 361 3.07 5.33 -13.17
N SER A 362 3.51 5.29 -11.91
CA SER A 362 4.67 6.07 -11.45
C SER A 362 6.00 5.54 -12.01
N HIS A 363 6.24 4.22 -11.96
CA HIS A 363 7.55 3.64 -12.28
C HIS A 363 7.71 3.22 -13.75
N GLN A 364 6.63 2.80 -14.41
CA GLN A 364 6.70 2.28 -15.79
C GLN A 364 6.33 3.33 -16.83
N LEU A 365 5.38 4.20 -16.50
CA LEU A 365 4.92 5.26 -17.42
C LEU A 365 5.53 6.63 -17.10
N ASP A 366 6.39 6.72 -16.08
CA ASP A 366 6.98 7.95 -15.55
C ASP A 366 5.93 9.07 -15.33
N PHE A 367 4.74 8.67 -14.90
CA PHE A 367 3.61 9.58 -14.76
C PHE A 367 3.62 10.27 -13.39
N ASN A 368 4.70 11.02 -13.15
CA ASN A 368 4.99 11.67 -11.88
C ASN A 368 4.67 13.17 -11.89
N TYR A 369 4.39 13.74 -13.06
CA TYR A 369 4.07 15.16 -13.24
C TYR A 369 2.87 15.36 -14.17
N ALA A 370 1.99 16.29 -13.81
CA ALA A 370 0.86 16.71 -14.64
C ALA A 370 0.67 18.22 -14.51
N GLY A 371 0.58 18.94 -15.65
CA GLY A 371 0.46 20.40 -15.65
C GLY A 371 1.60 21.13 -14.92
N GLY A 372 2.82 20.59 -15.00
CA GLY A 372 4.01 21.14 -14.35
C GLY A 372 4.06 20.96 -12.82
N LYS A 373 3.15 20.18 -12.23
CA LYS A 373 3.11 19.88 -10.79
C LYS A 373 3.33 18.39 -10.53
N PRO A 374 3.96 18.03 -9.40
CA PRO A 374 4.08 16.62 -9.02
C PRO A 374 2.69 16.03 -8.75
N VAL A 375 2.48 14.81 -9.22
CA VAL A 375 1.25 14.05 -9.03
C VAL A 375 1.21 13.47 -7.61
N SER A 376 0.09 13.63 -6.92
CA SER A 376 -0.14 12.99 -5.62
C SER A 376 -0.76 11.60 -5.77
N LEU A 377 -0.57 10.73 -4.78
CA LEU A 377 -1.19 9.40 -4.76
C LEU A 377 -2.73 9.47 -4.91
N GLY A 378 -3.38 10.45 -4.27
CA GLY A 378 -4.83 10.64 -4.39
C GLY A 378 -5.28 10.95 -5.82
N GLN A 379 -4.54 11.79 -6.54
CA GLN A 379 -4.82 12.08 -7.95
C GLN A 379 -4.59 10.86 -8.84
N ALA A 380 -3.50 10.12 -8.60
CA ALA A 380 -3.21 8.89 -9.33
C ALA A 380 -4.33 7.86 -9.14
N LEU A 381 -4.78 7.64 -7.91
CA LEU A 381 -5.90 6.74 -7.61
C LEU A 381 -7.19 7.16 -8.33
N GLU A 382 -7.53 8.45 -8.29
CA GLU A 382 -8.71 8.98 -8.96
C GLU A 382 -8.68 8.71 -10.48
N TRP A 383 -7.53 8.93 -11.12
CA TRP A 383 -7.37 8.66 -12.54
C TRP A 383 -7.41 7.18 -12.87
N VAL A 384 -6.79 6.32 -12.06
CA VAL A 384 -6.88 4.86 -12.23
C VAL A 384 -8.32 4.40 -12.13
N ILE A 385 -9.09 4.89 -11.14
CA ILE A 385 -10.52 4.57 -10.98
C ILE A 385 -11.30 5.01 -12.22
N LYS A 386 -11.11 6.26 -12.69
CA LYS A 386 -11.75 6.76 -13.91
C LYS A 386 -11.41 5.93 -15.15
N LEU A 387 -10.18 5.44 -15.26
CA LEU A 387 -9.77 4.54 -16.34
C LEU A 387 -10.46 3.17 -16.24
N GLN A 388 -10.62 2.61 -15.04
CA GLN A 388 -11.38 1.37 -14.84
C GLN A 388 -12.86 1.56 -15.22
N GLU A 389 -13.49 2.65 -14.77
CA GLU A 389 -14.87 3.00 -15.13
C GLU A 389 -15.05 3.17 -16.65
N LYS A 390 -14.11 3.85 -17.31
CA LYS A 390 -14.07 3.99 -18.76
C LYS A 390 -14.01 2.62 -19.44
N ASN A 391 -13.11 1.74 -19.00
CA ASN A 391 -12.97 0.39 -19.56
C ASN A 391 -14.25 -0.45 -19.40
N VAL A 392 -14.95 -0.33 -18.27
CA VAL A 392 -16.26 -0.99 -18.06
C VAL A 392 -17.29 -0.51 -19.09
N LYS A 393 -17.38 0.81 -19.30
CA LYS A 393 -18.29 1.39 -20.31
C LYS A 393 -17.92 0.93 -21.73
N GLU A 394 -16.64 0.91 -22.08
CA GLU A 394 -16.17 0.43 -23.38
C GLU A 394 -16.57 -1.03 -23.64
N LYS A 395 -16.43 -1.91 -22.63
CA LYS A 395 -16.86 -3.31 -22.73
C LYS A 395 -18.38 -3.46 -22.91
N GLN A 396 -19.17 -2.66 -22.21
CA GLN A 396 -20.63 -2.64 -22.39
C GLN A 396 -21.01 -2.22 -23.81
N VAL A 397 -20.37 -1.16 -24.33
CA VAL A 397 -20.58 -0.70 -25.71
C VAL A 397 -20.21 -1.80 -26.72
N GLN A 398 -19.07 -2.48 -26.53
CA GLN A 398 -18.66 -3.59 -27.38
C GLN A 398 -19.69 -4.74 -27.36
N HIS A 399 -20.20 -5.09 -26.18
CA HIS A 399 -21.23 -6.11 -26.04
C HIS A 399 -22.50 -5.75 -26.82
N TRP A 400 -23.02 -4.54 -26.64
CA TRP A 400 -24.22 -4.09 -27.34
C TRP A 400 -24.02 -3.96 -28.85
N LYS A 401 -22.84 -3.53 -29.31
CA LYS A 401 -22.49 -3.55 -30.74
C LYS A 401 -22.54 -4.97 -31.33
N ALA A 402 -22.07 -5.97 -30.59
CA ALA A 402 -22.17 -7.37 -31.02
C ALA A 402 -23.63 -7.84 -31.10
N VAL A 403 -24.48 -7.46 -30.14
CA VAL A 403 -25.92 -7.76 -30.17
C VAL A 403 -26.60 -7.10 -31.37
N ILE A 404 -26.32 -5.83 -31.64
CA ILE A 404 -26.88 -5.10 -32.80
C ILE A 404 -26.44 -5.77 -34.11
N ALA A 405 -25.16 -6.12 -34.25
CA ALA A 405 -24.66 -6.81 -35.43
C ALA A 405 -25.37 -8.16 -35.66
N LEU A 406 -25.65 -8.92 -34.58
CA LEU A 406 -26.45 -10.14 -34.67
C LEU A 406 -27.90 -9.85 -35.08
N GLN A 407 -28.52 -8.80 -34.53
CA GLN A 407 -29.87 -8.38 -34.90
C GLN A 407 -29.97 -7.91 -36.35
N GLU A 408 -28.98 -7.18 -36.87
CA GLU A 408 -28.92 -6.77 -38.27
C GLU A 408 -28.78 -7.96 -39.22
N ARG A 409 -27.97 -8.96 -38.86
CA ARG A 409 -27.88 -10.22 -39.59
C ARG A 409 -29.21 -10.97 -39.57
N LEU A 410 -29.89 -11.02 -38.43
CA LEU A 410 -31.21 -11.63 -38.31
C LEU A 410 -32.24 -10.89 -39.16
N LYS A 411 -32.26 -9.56 -39.12
CA LYS A 411 -33.11 -8.70 -39.95
C LYS A 411 -32.88 -8.97 -41.43
N THR A 412 -31.63 -9.02 -41.88
CA THR A 412 -31.27 -9.34 -43.26
C THR A 412 -31.78 -10.72 -43.68
N ASN A 413 -31.61 -11.72 -42.82
CA ASN A 413 -32.14 -13.07 -43.06
C ASN A 413 -33.68 -13.08 -43.15
N GLN A 414 -34.37 -12.34 -42.29
CA GLN A 414 -35.83 -12.20 -42.34
C GLN A 414 -36.31 -11.54 -43.64
N HIS A 415 -35.65 -10.48 -44.10
CA HIS A 415 -35.99 -9.83 -45.39
C HIS A 415 -35.79 -10.79 -46.56
N ARG A 416 -34.70 -11.56 -46.57
CA ARG A 416 -34.47 -12.61 -47.58
C ARG A 416 -35.55 -13.68 -47.55
N MET A 417 -36.01 -14.08 -46.36
CA MET A 417 -37.10 -15.04 -46.22
C MET A 417 -38.43 -14.50 -46.72
N LEU A 418 -38.74 -13.22 -46.46
CA LEU A 418 -39.95 -12.57 -46.97
C LEU A 418 -39.93 -12.53 -48.51
N ALA A 419 -38.83 -12.08 -49.12
CA ALA A 419 -38.69 -12.06 -50.58
C ALA A 419 -38.76 -13.47 -51.19
N LEU A 420 -38.17 -14.47 -50.52
CA LEU A 420 -38.25 -15.86 -50.96
C LEU A 420 -39.67 -16.42 -50.86
N ARG A 421 -40.42 -16.03 -49.83
CA ARG A 421 -41.83 -16.40 -49.69
C ARG A 421 -42.67 -15.83 -50.84
N GLU A 422 -42.53 -14.54 -51.15
CA GLU A 422 -43.22 -13.91 -52.28
C GLU A 422 -42.90 -14.61 -53.61
N LYS A 423 -41.62 -14.96 -53.83
CA LYS A 423 -41.20 -15.73 -55.02
C LYS A 423 -41.81 -17.13 -55.07
N ILE A 424 -41.91 -17.82 -53.94
CA ILE A 424 -42.56 -19.14 -53.84
C ILE A 424 -44.04 -19.02 -54.17
N ASP A 425 -44.72 -18.00 -53.63
CA ASP A 425 -46.15 -17.77 -53.86
C ASP A 425 -46.43 -17.50 -55.36
N GLU A 426 -45.59 -16.70 -56.02
CA GLU A 426 -45.68 -16.42 -57.47
C GLU A 426 -45.39 -17.67 -58.32
N LEU A 427 -44.31 -18.42 -58.02
CA LEU A 427 -43.99 -19.67 -58.73
C LEU A 427 -45.09 -20.72 -58.57
N ASN A 428 -45.69 -20.80 -57.39
CA ASN A 428 -46.81 -21.70 -57.12
C ASN A 428 -48.06 -21.30 -57.91
N LYS A 429 -48.34 -20.00 -58.04
CA LYS A 429 -49.42 -19.48 -58.88
C LYS A 429 -49.21 -19.85 -60.35
N GLN A 430 -48.03 -19.57 -60.90
CA GLN A 430 -47.68 -19.91 -62.28
C GLN A 430 -47.74 -21.42 -62.55
N TYR A 431 -47.29 -22.24 -61.60
CA TYR A 431 -47.37 -23.70 -61.69
C TYR A 431 -48.83 -24.19 -61.72
N LYS A 432 -49.70 -23.63 -60.87
CA LYS A 432 -51.14 -23.96 -60.85
C LYS A 432 -51.84 -23.57 -62.15
N GLU A 433 -51.60 -22.38 -62.67
CA GLU A 433 -52.16 -21.91 -63.95
C GLU A 433 -51.78 -22.85 -65.12
N GLN A 434 -50.53 -23.35 -65.13
CA GLN A 434 -50.09 -24.30 -66.15
C GLN A 434 -50.63 -25.73 -65.94
N CYS A 435 -50.93 -26.11 -64.70
CA CYS A 435 -51.62 -27.37 -64.42
C CYS A 435 -53.08 -27.36 -64.91
N GLU A 436 -53.73 -26.20 -64.93
CA GLU A 436 -55.15 -26.04 -65.31
C GLU A 436 -55.39 -26.06 -66.83
N SER A 437 -54.34 -25.95 -67.66
CA SER A 437 -54.42 -26.15 -69.11
C SER A 437 -54.81 -27.61 -69.45
N LYS A 438 -56.05 -27.81 -69.90
CA LYS A 438 -56.62 -29.12 -70.26
C LYS A 438 -56.49 -29.37 -71.77
N GLY A 439 -55.49 -30.16 -72.16
CA GLY A 439 -55.24 -30.65 -73.51
C GLY A 439 -53.94 -31.50 -73.59
N PRO A 440 -53.67 -32.23 -74.69
CA PRO A 440 -52.41 -32.92 -74.87
C PRO A 440 -51.27 -31.88 -74.94
N ARG A 441 -50.31 -31.99 -74.01
CA ARG A 441 -49.19 -31.05 -73.90
C ARG A 441 -48.12 -31.40 -74.91
N ASP A 442 -47.62 -30.40 -75.63
CA ASP A 442 -46.39 -30.55 -76.39
C ASP A 442 -45.18 -30.67 -75.44
N ILE A 443 -44.02 -31.09 -75.98
CA ILE A 443 -42.81 -31.30 -75.17
C ILE A 443 -42.28 -30.01 -74.53
N THR A 444 -42.54 -28.86 -75.15
CA THR A 444 -42.16 -27.56 -74.59
C THR A 444 -43.01 -27.18 -73.38
N GLN A 445 -44.31 -27.45 -73.41
CA GLN A 445 -45.25 -27.20 -72.32
C GLN A 445 -44.97 -28.12 -71.13
N GLU A 446 -44.67 -29.40 -71.37
CA GLU A 446 -44.28 -30.35 -70.32
C GLU A 446 -42.91 -29.98 -69.70
N PHE A 447 -41.95 -29.50 -70.51
CA PHE A 447 -40.68 -29.00 -70.01
C PHE A 447 -40.86 -27.78 -69.10
N VAL A 448 -41.68 -26.79 -69.50
CA VAL A 448 -41.93 -25.60 -68.69
C VAL A 448 -42.58 -25.96 -67.36
N LEU A 449 -43.55 -26.87 -67.35
CA LEU A 449 -44.22 -27.34 -66.13
C LEU A 449 -43.23 -28.02 -65.16
N ARG A 450 -42.40 -28.94 -65.66
CA ARG A 450 -41.37 -29.62 -64.86
C ARG A 450 -40.27 -28.68 -64.40
N SER A 451 -39.91 -27.69 -65.21
CA SER A 451 -38.95 -26.64 -64.83
C SER A 451 -39.50 -25.81 -63.67
N LYS A 452 -40.76 -25.35 -63.75
CA LYS A 452 -41.39 -24.58 -62.69
C LYS A 452 -41.55 -25.38 -61.40
N LEU A 453 -41.89 -26.67 -61.48
CA LEU A 453 -41.93 -27.56 -60.32
C LEU A 453 -40.54 -27.73 -59.67
N ARG A 454 -39.48 -27.84 -60.47
CA ARG A 454 -38.09 -27.89 -59.98
C ARG A 454 -37.69 -26.58 -59.31
N ASP A 455 -38.01 -25.45 -59.91
CA ASP A 455 -37.69 -24.11 -59.38
C ASP A 455 -38.45 -23.80 -58.09
N LEU A 456 -39.71 -24.24 -58.00
CA LEU A 456 -40.52 -24.16 -56.79
C LEU A 456 -39.93 -25.03 -55.67
N ASN A 457 -39.61 -26.30 -55.96
CA ASN A 457 -38.98 -27.20 -54.99
C ASN A 457 -37.62 -26.69 -54.51
N ASN A 458 -36.80 -26.14 -55.40
CA ASN A 458 -35.51 -25.53 -55.03
C ASN A 458 -35.70 -24.32 -54.11
N SER A 459 -36.67 -23.44 -54.43
CA SER A 459 -36.97 -22.26 -53.61
C SER A 459 -37.51 -22.65 -52.22
N CYS A 460 -38.37 -23.68 -52.14
CA CYS A 460 -38.87 -24.23 -50.87
C CYS A 460 -37.75 -24.84 -50.01
N ARG A 461 -36.78 -25.55 -50.61
CA ARG A 461 -35.63 -26.11 -49.85
C ARG A 461 -34.77 -25.03 -49.22
N VAL A 462 -34.53 -23.94 -49.94
CA VAL A 462 -33.82 -22.77 -49.40
C VAL A 462 -34.60 -22.13 -48.25
N SER A 463 -35.94 -22.06 -48.36
CA SER A 463 -36.80 -21.53 -47.29
C SER A 463 -36.75 -22.36 -46.01
N VAL A 464 -36.76 -23.70 -46.13
CA VAL A 464 -36.62 -24.62 -44.99
C VAL A 464 -35.26 -24.44 -44.29
N PHE A 465 -34.19 -24.25 -45.06
CA PHE A 465 -32.84 -24.01 -44.52
C PHE A 465 -32.77 -22.73 -43.67
N TYR A 466 -33.33 -21.61 -44.16
CA TYR A 466 -33.38 -20.37 -43.39
C TYR A 466 -34.29 -20.48 -42.15
N ARG A 467 -35.38 -21.23 -42.22
CA ARG A 467 -36.30 -21.45 -41.08
C ARG A 467 -35.65 -22.26 -39.96
N VAL A 468 -34.77 -23.21 -40.28
CA VAL A 468 -33.96 -23.95 -39.31
C VAL A 468 -32.94 -23.03 -38.64
N ILE A 469 -32.22 -22.21 -39.42
CA ILE A 469 -31.21 -21.27 -38.89
C ILE A 469 -31.82 -20.26 -37.89
N ILE A 470 -33.02 -19.73 -38.17
CA ILE A 470 -33.67 -18.77 -37.27
C ILE A 470 -34.17 -19.43 -35.98
N LYS A 471 -34.65 -20.68 -36.04
CA LYS A 471 -35.05 -21.42 -34.83
C LYS A 471 -33.88 -21.71 -33.89
N SER A 472 -32.67 -21.84 -34.42
CA SER A 472 -31.45 -22.01 -33.61
C SER A 472 -30.88 -20.70 -33.04
N CYS A 473 -31.37 -19.53 -33.48
CA CYS A 473 -30.94 -18.20 -32.99
C CYS A 473 -31.90 -17.56 -31.98
N LYS A 474 -33.05 -18.17 -31.72
CA LYS A 474 -33.94 -17.85 -30.59
C LYS A 474 -33.59 -18.76 -29.42
#